data_AF-A0A382VWR4-F1
#
_entry.id   AF-A0A382VWR4-F1
#
_cell.length_a   1.000
_cell.length_b   1.000
_cell.length_c   1.000
_cell.angle_alpha   90.00
_cell.angle_beta   90.00
_cell.angle_gamma   90.00
#
_symmetry.space_group_name_H-M   'P 1'
#
loop_
_entity.id
_entity.type
_entity.pdbx_description
1 polymer ?
#
loop_
_entity_poly.entity_id
_entity_poly.type
_entity_poly.pdbx_seq_one_letter_code
_entity_poly.pdbx_strand_id
1 'polypeptide(L)'
;MHKQTFNTVIHCLIVLPIFIFTLTTPQLSKAASPLQNYKVYNACDAYQNAEDEESKDMGEVACSLYLDMLFESYYYHWNFTEYFKDQDEESARDVVVMAKYYNPFGCDMTGVWKSDFIDMYLSYMAGKPDLMEKSFFLTLIDVTESYCDELENKNTDYYLDEKDGRRKS
;
A
#
# COMPACT_ATOMS: atom_id res chain seq x y z
N MET A 1 32.89 -2.69 -52.22
CA MET A 1 33.27 -3.15 -50.86
C MET A 1 33.17 -2.08 -49.75
N HIS A 2 32.79 -0.81 -50.03
CA HIS A 2 32.82 0.25 -49.01
C HIS A 2 31.57 0.38 -48.10
N LYS A 3 30.41 -0.05 -48.57
CA LYS A 3 29.12 0.17 -47.87
C LYS A 3 28.92 -0.77 -46.67
N GLN A 4 29.44 -1.99 -46.77
CA GLN A 4 29.26 -3.06 -45.79
C GLN A 4 30.19 -2.87 -44.57
N THR A 5 31.41 -2.39 -44.80
CA THR A 5 32.36 -2.02 -43.74
C THR A 5 31.88 -0.79 -42.96
N PHE A 6 31.30 0.21 -43.65
CA PHE A 6 30.76 1.40 -42.99
C PHE A 6 29.57 1.09 -42.06
N ASN A 7 28.63 0.24 -42.50
CA ASN A 7 27.51 -0.20 -41.65
C ASN A 7 27.97 -1.04 -40.44
N THR A 8 29.00 -1.87 -40.62
CA THR A 8 29.55 -2.69 -39.52
C THR A 8 30.25 -1.81 -38.47
N VAL A 9 30.99 -0.79 -38.92
CA VAL A 9 31.67 0.16 -38.03
C VAL A 9 30.67 1.03 -37.26
N ILE A 10 29.57 1.47 -37.89
CA ILE A 10 28.50 2.22 -37.21
C ILE A 10 27.78 1.35 -36.17
N HIS A 11 27.47 0.10 -36.49
CA HIS A 11 26.89 -0.82 -35.51
C HIS A 11 27.81 -1.03 -34.30
N CYS A 12 29.11 -1.22 -34.50
CA CYS A 12 30.05 -1.37 -33.38
C CYS A 12 30.26 -0.07 -32.58
N LEU A 13 30.22 1.11 -33.23
CA LEU A 13 30.45 2.40 -32.55
C LEU A 13 29.21 2.95 -31.83
N ILE A 14 28.01 2.53 -32.21
CA ILE A 14 26.76 3.05 -31.61
C ILE A 14 26.08 1.98 -30.76
N VAL A 15 25.96 0.74 -31.24
CA VAL A 15 25.19 -0.30 -30.55
C VAL A 15 25.95 -0.87 -29.35
N LEU A 16 27.26 -1.05 -29.50
CA LEU A 16 28.10 -1.64 -28.45
C LEU A 16 28.20 -0.75 -27.19
N PRO A 17 28.42 0.58 -27.30
CA PRO A 17 28.41 1.45 -26.12
C PRO A 17 27.05 1.52 -25.45
N ILE A 18 25.95 1.51 -26.20
CA ILE A 18 24.58 1.50 -25.63
C ILE A 18 24.33 0.21 -24.85
N PHE A 19 24.72 -0.95 -25.42
CA PHE A 19 24.62 -2.24 -24.73
C PHE A 19 25.46 -2.28 -23.45
N ILE A 20 26.69 -1.76 -23.52
CA ILE A 20 27.56 -1.66 -22.33
C ILE A 20 26.91 -0.72 -21.31
N PHE A 21 26.38 0.43 -21.72
CA PHE A 21 25.70 1.36 -20.83
C PHE A 21 24.49 0.73 -20.13
N THR A 22 23.70 -0.10 -20.83
CA THR A 22 22.58 -0.85 -20.21
C THR A 22 23.03 -1.98 -19.29
N LEU A 23 24.25 -2.52 -19.47
CA LEU A 23 24.81 -3.58 -18.62
C LEU A 23 25.56 -3.02 -17.40
N THR A 24 26.13 -1.81 -17.52
CA THR A 24 26.90 -1.15 -16.45
C THR A 24 26.11 -0.11 -15.69
N THR A 25 24.95 0.31 -16.20
CA THR A 25 24.00 1.04 -15.37
C THR A 25 23.51 0.07 -14.32
N PRO A 26 23.70 0.35 -13.02
CA PRO A 26 23.03 -0.43 -12.01
C PRO A 26 21.54 -0.33 -12.34
N GLN A 27 20.93 -1.46 -12.74
CA GLN A 27 19.48 -1.57 -12.70
C GLN A 27 19.09 -1.03 -11.35
N LEU A 28 18.23 0.00 -11.33
CA LEU A 28 17.69 0.57 -10.11
C LEU A 28 17.26 -0.64 -9.28
N SER A 29 18.08 -1.02 -8.30
CA SER A 29 17.81 -2.21 -7.51
C SER A 29 16.43 -1.93 -6.96
N LYS A 30 15.49 -2.84 -7.21
CA LYS A 30 14.09 -2.76 -6.79
C LYS A 30 14.05 -1.99 -5.48
N ALA A 31 13.73 -0.68 -5.55
CA ALA A 31 14.16 0.23 -4.50
C ALA A 31 13.62 -0.33 -3.19
N ALA A 32 14.52 -0.66 -2.26
CA ALA A 32 14.09 -1.22 -0.98
C ALA A 32 13.05 -0.24 -0.43
N SER A 33 11.89 -0.76 -0.03
CA SER A 33 10.81 0.10 0.43
C SER A 33 11.37 1.04 1.51
N PRO A 34 11.09 2.35 1.46
CA PRO A 34 11.64 3.29 2.44
C PRO A 34 11.25 2.92 3.87
N LEU A 35 10.14 2.19 4.03
CA LEU A 35 9.64 1.70 5.31
C LEU A 35 9.36 0.20 5.25
N GLN A 36 10.26 -0.60 5.83
CA GLN A 36 10.08 -2.04 5.98
C GLN A 36 9.23 -2.40 7.21
N ASN A 37 8.54 -3.54 7.15
CA ASN A 37 7.70 -4.04 8.23
C ASN A 37 8.43 -4.15 9.57
N TYR A 38 9.69 -4.62 9.60
CA TYR A 38 10.41 -4.82 10.86
C TYR A 38 10.54 -3.53 11.68
N LYS A 39 10.62 -2.35 11.03
CA LYS A 39 10.73 -1.05 11.72
C LYS A 39 9.43 -0.72 12.46
N VAL A 40 8.30 -0.95 11.80
CA VAL A 40 6.97 -0.66 12.37
C VAL A 40 6.57 -1.75 13.36
N TYR A 41 6.80 -3.02 13.02
CA TYR A 41 6.49 -4.18 13.86
C TYR A 41 7.23 -4.09 15.19
N ASN A 42 8.56 -3.91 15.18
CA ASN A 42 9.32 -3.87 16.43
C ASN A 42 8.92 -2.68 17.31
N ALA A 43 8.59 -1.53 16.71
CA ALA A 43 8.13 -0.37 17.46
C ALA A 43 6.77 -0.61 18.11
N CYS A 44 5.80 -1.14 17.36
CA CYS A 44 4.47 -1.42 17.87
C CYS A 44 4.43 -2.61 18.84
N ASP A 45 5.28 -3.61 18.63
CA ASP A 45 5.45 -4.73 19.55
C ASP A 45 6.08 -4.26 20.87
N ALA A 46 7.12 -3.42 20.82
CA ALA A 46 7.70 -2.82 22.02
C ALA A 46 6.66 -1.97 22.77
N TYR A 47 5.86 -1.17 22.06
CA TYR A 47 4.80 -0.39 22.68
C TYR A 47 3.78 -1.24 23.46
N GLN A 48 3.38 -2.39 22.90
CA GLN A 48 2.37 -3.23 23.54
C GLN A 48 2.95 -4.19 24.58
N ASN A 49 4.11 -4.77 24.29
CA ASN A 49 4.58 -6.00 24.92
C ASN A 49 5.91 -5.86 25.67
N ALA A 50 6.60 -4.72 25.61
CA ALA A 50 7.84 -4.52 26.37
C ALA A 50 7.58 -4.55 27.89
N GLU A 51 8.50 -5.17 28.63
CA GLU A 51 8.44 -5.24 30.09
C GLU A 51 9.03 -3.99 30.77
N ASP A 52 10.01 -3.34 30.13
CA ASP A 52 10.63 -2.12 30.63
C ASP A 52 9.97 -0.85 30.09
N GLU A 53 9.83 0.16 30.96
CA GLU A 53 9.17 1.43 30.62
C GLU A 53 9.90 2.19 29.51
N GLU A 54 11.23 2.14 29.46
CA GLU A 54 12.02 2.86 28.45
C GLU A 54 11.71 2.34 27.03
N SER A 55 11.75 1.02 26.83
CA SER A 55 11.43 0.41 25.54
C SER A 55 9.97 0.63 25.16
N LYS A 56 9.07 0.61 26.14
CA LYS A 56 7.64 0.87 25.92
C LYS A 56 7.40 2.31 25.45
N ASP A 57 7.99 3.30 26.12
CA ASP A 57 7.87 4.71 25.78
C ASP A 57 8.47 5.01 24.39
N MET A 58 9.66 4.46 24.10
CA MET A 58 10.27 4.60 22.77
C MET A 58 9.43 3.91 21.68
N GLY A 59 8.90 2.73 21.98
CA GLY A 59 7.99 1.99 21.13
C GLY A 59 6.72 2.78 20.83
N GLU A 60 6.11 3.39 21.86
CA GLU A 60 4.90 4.21 21.74
C GLU A 60 5.13 5.37 20.77
N VAL A 61 6.22 6.12 20.96
CA VAL A 61 6.56 7.26 20.12
C VAL A 61 6.78 6.82 18.68
N ALA A 62 7.58 5.78 18.45
CA ALA A 62 7.89 5.32 17.09
C ALA A 62 6.67 4.71 16.39
N CYS A 63 5.92 3.84 17.07
CA CYS A 63 4.70 3.23 16.53
C CYS A 63 3.66 4.31 16.21
N SER A 64 3.42 5.24 17.13
CA SER A 64 2.48 6.35 16.91
C SER A 64 2.91 7.23 15.74
N LEU A 65 4.19 7.58 15.61
CA LEU A 65 4.66 8.38 14.46
C LEU A 65 4.36 7.68 13.13
N TYR A 66 4.64 6.38 13.00
CA TYR A 66 4.36 5.66 11.76
C TYR A 66 2.86 5.56 11.46
N LEU A 67 2.06 5.23 12.46
CA LEU A 67 0.63 5.02 12.28
C LEU A 67 -0.13 6.33 12.14
N ASP A 68 0.18 7.35 12.93
CA ASP A 68 -0.46 8.66 12.85
C ASP A 68 -0.16 9.29 11.48
N MET A 69 1.07 9.19 10.96
CA MET A 69 1.37 9.65 9.59
C MET A 69 0.57 8.90 8.52
N LEU A 70 0.41 7.58 8.67
CA LEU A 70 -0.38 6.77 7.76
C LEU A 70 -1.87 7.15 7.80
N PHE A 71 -2.45 7.25 9.00
CA PHE A 71 -3.85 7.60 9.19
C PHE A 71 -4.14 9.04 8.76
N GLU A 72 -3.28 10.01 9.08
CA GLU A 72 -3.44 11.40 8.61
C GLU A 72 -3.40 11.49 7.08
N SER A 73 -2.47 10.77 6.44
CA SER A 73 -2.42 10.69 4.98
C SER A 73 -3.71 10.07 4.42
N TYR A 74 -4.21 9.00 5.06
CA TYR A 74 -5.47 8.35 4.67
C TYR A 74 -6.67 9.29 4.85
N TYR A 75 -6.81 9.95 6.01
CA TYR A 75 -7.91 10.88 6.28
C TYR A 75 -7.89 12.07 5.32
N TYR A 76 -6.70 12.57 4.96
CA TYR A 76 -6.58 13.61 3.93
C TYR A 76 -7.13 13.14 2.58
N HIS A 77 -6.74 11.94 2.13
CA HIS A 77 -7.25 11.36 0.89
C HIS A 77 -8.75 11.07 0.95
N TRP A 78 -9.23 10.54 2.07
CA TRP A 78 -10.65 10.25 2.30
C TRP A 78 -11.49 11.53 2.27
N ASN A 79 -11.10 12.57 3.02
CA ASN A 79 -11.79 13.86 3.04
C ASN A 79 -11.85 14.48 1.63
N PHE A 80 -10.76 14.36 0.88
CA PHE A 80 -10.71 14.81 -0.51
C PHE A 80 -11.73 14.03 -1.36
N THR A 81 -11.80 12.70 -1.26
CA THR A 81 -12.81 11.92 -2.00
C THR A 81 -14.24 12.23 -1.59
N GLU A 82 -14.48 12.43 -0.31
CA GLU A 82 -15.80 12.74 0.23
C GLU A 82 -16.31 14.10 -0.23
N TYR A 83 -15.41 15.08 -0.37
CA TYR A 83 -15.77 16.38 -0.93
C TYR A 83 -16.20 16.29 -2.40
N PHE A 84 -15.53 15.45 -3.20
CA PHE A 84 -15.79 15.33 -4.63
C PHE A 84 -16.90 14.35 -4.99
N LYS A 85 -17.28 13.42 -4.10
CA LYS A 85 -18.31 12.41 -4.41
C LYS A 85 -19.70 13.01 -4.65
N ASP A 86 -20.00 14.15 -4.02
CA ASP A 86 -21.31 14.80 -4.08
C ASP A 86 -21.39 15.88 -5.18
N GLN A 87 -20.33 16.03 -5.97
CA GLN A 87 -20.26 16.95 -7.11
C GLN A 87 -20.79 16.25 -8.38
N ASP A 88 -21.67 16.91 -9.13
CA ASP A 88 -22.30 16.34 -10.35
C ASP A 88 -21.43 16.49 -11.62
N GLU A 89 -20.13 16.73 -11.46
CA GLU A 89 -19.19 16.86 -12.58
C GLU A 89 -18.50 15.53 -12.89
N GLU A 90 -18.39 15.19 -14.17
CA GLU A 90 -17.70 13.97 -14.65
C GLU A 90 -16.25 13.88 -14.13
N SER A 91 -15.55 15.01 -14.11
CA SER A 91 -14.20 15.16 -13.55
C SER A 91 -14.13 14.78 -12.07
N ALA A 92 -15.16 15.11 -11.27
CA ALA A 92 -15.21 14.79 -9.86
C ALA A 92 -15.41 13.28 -9.65
N ARG A 93 -16.22 12.63 -10.48
CA ARG A 93 -16.39 11.17 -10.47
C ARG A 93 -15.09 10.44 -10.80
N ASP A 94 -14.36 10.89 -11.81
CA ASP A 94 -13.07 10.30 -12.20
C ASP A 94 -12.05 10.41 -11.07
N VAL A 95 -12.00 11.56 -10.40
CA VAL A 95 -11.13 11.79 -9.23
C VAL A 95 -11.44 10.82 -8.09
N VAL A 96 -12.73 10.62 -7.77
CA VAL A 96 -13.16 9.67 -6.73
C VAL A 96 -12.81 8.23 -7.11
N VAL A 97 -13.00 7.84 -8.37
CA VAL A 97 -12.65 6.50 -8.86
C VAL A 97 -11.15 6.27 -8.75
N MET A 98 -10.32 7.23 -9.17
CA MET A 98 -8.87 7.13 -9.09
C MET A 98 -8.39 6.99 -7.64
N ALA A 99 -8.94 7.76 -6.72
CA ALA A 99 -8.54 7.73 -5.32
C ALA A 99 -8.80 6.38 -4.64
N LYS A 100 -9.86 5.64 -5.03
CA LYS A 100 -10.11 4.28 -4.52
C LYS A 100 -8.96 3.31 -4.81
N TYR A 101 -8.26 3.46 -5.94
CA TYR A 101 -7.13 2.60 -6.28
C TYR A 101 -5.86 2.90 -5.48
N TYR A 102 -5.78 4.06 -4.81
CA TYR A 102 -4.63 4.46 -4.00
C TYR A 102 -4.81 4.19 -2.51
N ASN A 103 -5.95 3.63 -2.08
CA ASN A 103 -6.18 3.31 -0.69
C ASN A 103 -5.30 2.11 -0.26
N PRO A 104 -4.32 2.30 0.63
CA PRO A 104 -3.44 1.21 1.06
C PRO A 104 -4.15 0.09 1.81
N PHE A 105 -5.32 0.37 2.38
CA PHE A 105 -6.08 -0.56 3.19
C PHE A 105 -7.13 -1.34 2.39
N GLY A 106 -7.35 -1.00 1.12
CA GLY A 106 -8.37 -1.64 0.29
C GLY A 106 -9.83 -1.28 0.62
N CYS A 107 -10.15 -0.78 1.82
CA CYS A 107 -11.49 -0.39 2.23
C CYS A 107 -11.52 0.83 3.17
N ASP A 108 -12.72 1.22 3.62
CA ASP A 108 -12.89 2.34 4.55
C ASP A 108 -12.47 1.97 5.98
N MET A 109 -11.41 2.63 6.46
CA MET A 109 -10.83 2.46 7.79
C MET A 109 -11.24 3.55 8.79
N THR A 110 -12.14 4.47 8.44
CA THR A 110 -12.51 5.60 9.31
C THR A 110 -13.13 5.19 10.65
N GLY A 111 -13.70 3.98 10.73
CA GLY A 111 -14.26 3.38 11.95
C GLY A 111 -13.28 2.58 12.81
N VAL A 112 -12.01 2.45 12.41
CA VAL A 112 -11.00 1.63 13.10
C VAL A 112 -10.16 2.49 14.03
N TRP A 113 -10.09 2.13 15.31
CA TRP A 113 -9.21 2.80 16.26
C TRP A 113 -7.75 2.39 16.05
N LYS A 114 -6.82 3.31 16.37
CA LYS A 114 -5.38 3.04 16.26
C LYS A 114 -4.95 1.78 17.05
N SER A 115 -5.49 1.58 18.25
CA SER A 115 -5.24 0.38 19.05
C SER A 115 -5.64 -0.90 18.31
N ASP A 116 -6.85 -0.91 17.76
CA ASP A 116 -7.41 -2.07 17.07
C ASP A 116 -6.60 -2.36 15.79
N PHE A 117 -6.14 -1.32 15.11
CA PHE A 117 -5.24 -1.45 13.98
C PHE A 117 -3.88 -2.02 14.37
N ILE A 118 -3.29 -1.59 15.49
CA ILE A 118 -2.04 -2.18 16.00
C ILE A 118 -2.25 -3.67 16.25
N ASP A 119 -3.36 -4.05 16.89
CA ASP A 119 -3.67 -5.47 17.17
C ASP A 119 -3.81 -6.27 15.87
N MET A 120 -4.52 -5.74 14.87
CA MET A 120 -4.63 -6.36 13.54
C MET A 120 -3.26 -6.54 12.88
N TYR A 121 -2.43 -5.51 12.90
CA TYR A 121 -1.11 -5.53 12.27
C TYR A 121 -0.16 -6.51 12.96
N LEU A 122 -0.05 -6.48 14.29
CA LEU A 122 0.80 -7.38 15.06
C LEU A 122 0.34 -8.83 14.91
N SER A 123 -0.97 -9.08 14.98
CA SER A 123 -1.54 -10.41 14.78
C SER A 123 -1.28 -10.95 13.38
N TYR A 124 -1.41 -10.11 12.35
CA TYR A 124 -1.10 -10.51 10.98
C TYR A 124 0.39 -10.83 10.81
N MET A 125 1.28 -10.03 11.38
CA MET A 125 2.73 -10.21 11.23
C MET A 125 3.32 -11.32 12.10
N ALA A 126 2.62 -11.74 13.15
CA ALA A 126 3.04 -12.80 14.03
C ALA A 126 3.36 -14.09 13.24
N GLY A 127 4.60 -14.57 13.37
CA GLY A 127 5.06 -15.78 12.69
C GLY A 127 5.34 -15.63 11.18
N LYS A 128 5.40 -14.41 10.63
CA LYS A 128 5.72 -14.13 9.21
C LYS A 128 7.07 -13.41 9.04
N PRO A 129 8.21 -14.06 9.36
CA PRO A 129 9.53 -13.42 9.29
C PRO A 129 9.95 -13.03 7.86
N ASP A 130 9.41 -13.70 6.84
CA ASP A 130 9.65 -13.42 5.43
C ASP A 130 9.05 -12.07 4.97
N LEU A 131 8.04 -11.58 5.69
CA LEU A 131 7.43 -10.28 5.44
C LEU A 131 8.19 -9.12 6.10
N MET A 132 9.11 -9.38 7.03
CA MET A 132 9.76 -8.33 7.83
C MET A 132 10.58 -7.33 6.98
N GLU A 133 11.20 -7.80 5.91
CA GLU A 133 11.96 -6.95 4.96
C GLU A 133 11.08 -6.35 3.84
N LYS A 134 9.80 -6.69 3.80
CA LYS A 134 8.84 -6.16 2.80
C LYS A 134 8.36 -4.78 3.20
N SER A 135 7.77 -4.11 2.21
CA SER A 135 7.17 -2.79 2.40
C SER A 135 6.03 -2.86 3.41
N PHE A 136 6.09 -2.03 4.45
CA PHE A 136 4.97 -1.82 5.36
C PHE A 136 3.71 -1.43 4.61
N PHE A 137 3.80 -0.40 3.75
CA PHE A 137 2.65 0.12 3.01
C PHE A 137 1.98 -0.92 2.11
N LEU A 138 2.75 -1.75 1.40
CA LEU A 138 2.17 -2.79 0.53
C LEU A 138 1.62 -4.00 1.32
N THR A 139 1.98 -4.14 2.59
CA THR A 139 1.47 -5.21 3.45
C THR A 139 0.12 -4.84 4.05
N LEU A 140 -0.24 -3.54 4.05
CA LEU A 140 -1.46 -3.03 4.68
C LEU A 140 -2.74 -3.66 4.14
N ILE A 141 -2.81 -3.88 2.83
CA ILE A 141 -3.99 -4.48 2.20
C ILE A 141 -4.26 -5.90 2.71
N ASP A 142 -3.20 -6.68 2.95
CA ASP A 142 -3.33 -8.04 3.49
C ASP A 142 -3.66 -8.01 5.00
N VAL A 143 -3.17 -7.01 5.72
CA VAL A 143 -3.45 -6.80 7.15
C VAL A 143 -4.95 -6.50 7.36
N THR A 144 -5.54 -5.72 6.48
CA THR A 144 -6.93 -5.25 6.60
C THR A 144 -7.95 -6.13 5.87
N GLU A 145 -7.51 -7.12 5.09
CA GLU A 145 -8.36 -7.96 4.23
C GLU A 145 -9.59 -8.49 4.98
N SER A 146 -9.43 -9.15 6.13
CA SER A 146 -10.54 -9.71 6.88
C SER A 146 -11.55 -8.65 7.37
N TYR A 147 -11.06 -7.49 7.81
CA TYR A 147 -11.94 -6.39 8.21
C TYR A 147 -12.70 -5.82 6.99
N CYS A 148 -12.02 -5.68 5.86
CA CYS A 148 -12.61 -5.17 4.63
C CYS A 148 -13.68 -6.11 4.09
N ASP A 149 -13.44 -7.42 4.10
CA ASP A 149 -14.43 -8.43 3.71
C ASP A 149 -15.68 -8.37 4.60
N GLU A 150 -15.52 -8.19 5.92
CA GLU A 150 -16.65 -8.03 6.83
C GLU A 150 -17.45 -6.75 6.54
N LEU A 151 -16.76 -5.66 6.21
CA LEU A 151 -17.40 -4.39 5.88
C LEU A 151 -18.19 -4.50 4.57
N GLU A 152 -17.62 -5.13 3.55
CA GLU A 152 -18.31 -5.40 2.28
C GLU A 152 -19.55 -6.26 2.52
N ASN A 153 -19.44 -7.36 3.28
CA ASN A 153 -20.57 -8.24 3.59
C ASN A 153 -21.70 -7.53 4.36
N LYS A 154 -21.37 -6.57 5.24
CA LYS A 154 -22.36 -5.74 5.95
C LYS A 154 -23.03 -4.71 5.04
N ASN A 155 -22.28 -4.15 4.08
CA ASN A 155 -22.78 -3.17 3.11
C ASN A 155 -23.48 -3.82 1.91
N THR A 156 -23.29 -5.12 1.71
CA THR A 156 -24.05 -5.93 0.77
C THR A 156 -25.43 -6.21 1.40
N ASP A 157 -26.23 -5.16 1.52
CA ASP A 157 -27.67 -5.33 1.63
C ASP A 157 -28.08 -6.28 0.50
N TYR A 158 -28.84 -7.32 0.84
CA TYR A 158 -29.51 -8.16 -0.14
C TYR A 158 -30.34 -7.24 -1.04
N TYR A 159 -29.77 -6.78 -2.15
CA TYR A 159 -30.51 -6.24 -3.26
C TYR A 159 -31.29 -7.42 -3.84
N LEU A 160 -32.43 -7.73 -3.23
CA LEU A 160 -33.58 -8.18 -3.99
C LEU A 160 -33.85 -7.03 -4.96
N ASP A 161 -33.29 -7.16 -6.16
CA ASP A 161 -33.71 -6.36 -7.29
C ASP A 161 -35.19 -6.69 -7.50
N GLU A 162 -36.07 -5.86 -6.91
CA GLU A 162 -37.53 -5.99 -7.03
C GLU A 162 -38.00 -5.92 -8.49
N LYS A 163 -37.10 -5.61 -9.43
CA LYS A 163 -37.40 -5.61 -10.86
C LYS A 163 -37.31 -6.95 -11.58
N ASP A 164 -36.75 -8.02 -11.00
CA ASP A 164 -36.71 -9.30 -11.75
C ASP A 164 -36.92 -10.59 -10.93
N GLY A 165 -37.19 -10.50 -9.62
CA GLY A 165 -37.80 -11.59 -8.84
C GLY A 165 -37.09 -12.97 -8.89
N ARG A 166 -35.83 -13.03 -9.31
CA ARG A 166 -35.07 -14.29 -9.43
C ARG A 166 -33.68 -14.14 -8.86
N ARG A 167 -33.45 -14.92 -7.80
CA ARG A 167 -32.13 -15.25 -7.26
C ARG A 167 -31.34 -15.98 -8.36
N LYS A 168 -30.22 -15.42 -8.83
CA LYS A 168 -29.26 -16.19 -9.64
C LYS A 168 -28.52 -17.15 -8.70
N SER A 169 -28.59 -18.44 -9.04
CA SER A 169 -27.93 -19.57 -8.40
C SER A 169 -26.45 -19.65 -8.75
#